data_AF-A0AAD6LJ36-F1
#
_entry.id   AF-A0AAD6LJ36-F1
#
_cell.length_a   1.000
_cell.length_b   1.000
_cell.length_c   1.000
_cell.angle_alpha   90.00
_cell.angle_beta   90.00
_cell.angle_gamma   90.00
#
_symmetry.space_group_name_H-M   'P 1'
#
loop_
_entity.id
_entity.type
_entity.pdbx_description
1 polymer ?
#
loop_
_entity_poly.entity_id
_entity_poly.type
_entity_poly.pdbx_seq_one_letter_code
_entity_poly.pdbx_strand_id
1 'polypeptide(L)'
;MSIDFPFEPVEGADHTGPFKFVAEKLMDLDEYFTYLRSWSAYQTAKIKGVELLRDDMIESFKRAWNEDAHDQKVVKFPVYLWIGKVGNA
;
A
#
# COMPACT_ATOMS: atom_id res chain seq x y z
N MET A 1 -24.65 10.93 3.62
CA MET A 1 -24.25 12.28 4.06
C MET A 1 -22.73 12.29 4.07
N SER A 2 -22.08 12.81 3.02
CA SER A 2 -20.62 12.99 3.00
C SER A 2 -20.31 14.28 3.73
N ILE A 3 -19.31 14.25 4.59
CA ILE A 3 -18.71 15.48 5.12
C ILE A 3 -17.78 15.98 4.01
N ASP A 4 -18.02 17.18 3.51
CA ASP A 4 -17.13 17.81 2.54
C ASP A 4 -15.79 18.12 3.20
N PHE A 5 -14.69 17.95 2.46
CA PHE A 5 -13.37 18.22 2.98
C PHE A 5 -13.23 19.72 3.30
N PRO A 6 -12.97 20.10 4.56
CA PRO A 6 -13.24 21.46 5.05
C PRO A 6 -12.08 22.43 4.80
N PHE A 7 -11.38 22.30 3.67
CA PHE A 7 -10.22 23.11 3.33
C PHE A 7 -10.34 23.65 1.91
N GLU A 8 -9.68 24.77 1.64
CA GLU A 8 -9.63 25.34 0.29
C GLU A 8 -8.53 24.66 -0.55
N PRO A 9 -8.63 24.67 -1.89
CA PRO A 9 -7.54 24.23 -2.75
C PRO A 9 -6.21 24.93 -2.41
N VAL A 10 -5.12 24.17 -2.47
CA VAL A 10 -3.76 24.72 -2.34
C VAL A 10 -3.40 25.56 -3.56
N GLU A 11 -2.39 26.41 -3.44
CA GLU A 11 -1.93 27.24 -4.56
C GLU A 11 -1.56 26.38 -5.78
N GLY A 12 -2.09 26.74 -6.95
CA GLY A 12 -1.87 26.00 -8.20
C GLY A 12 -2.78 24.79 -8.40
N ALA A 13 -3.69 24.49 -7.47
CA ALA A 13 -4.71 23.46 -7.61
C ALA A 13 -6.12 24.06 -7.62
N ASP A 14 -7.02 23.46 -8.39
CA ASP A 14 -8.45 23.81 -8.49
C ASP A 14 -9.35 22.89 -7.63
N HIS A 15 -8.78 21.83 -7.03
CA HIS A 15 -9.47 20.89 -6.15
C HIS A 15 -8.61 20.52 -4.94
N THR A 16 -9.19 19.87 -3.92
CA THR A 16 -8.49 19.42 -2.70
C THR A 16 -8.10 17.95 -2.71
N GLY A 17 -8.01 17.37 -3.90
CA GLY A 17 -7.77 15.94 -4.09
C GLY A 17 -9.03 15.10 -4.44
N PRO A 18 -8.92 13.76 -4.38
CA PRO A 18 -7.71 13.03 -4.01
C PRO A 18 -6.58 13.23 -5.04
N PHE A 19 -5.41 13.65 -4.58
CA PHE A 19 -4.19 13.69 -5.37
C PHE A 19 -3.51 12.33 -5.35
N LYS A 20 -3.11 11.83 -6.52
CA LYS A 20 -2.45 10.53 -6.65
C LYS A 20 -0.94 10.69 -6.61
N PHE A 21 -0.32 9.99 -5.67
CA PHE A 21 1.12 9.81 -5.55
C PHE A 21 1.47 8.32 -5.59
N VAL A 22 2.76 8.02 -5.67
CA VAL A 22 3.27 6.66 -5.53
C VAL A 22 4.37 6.68 -4.46
N ALA A 23 4.19 5.90 -3.41
CA ALA A 23 5.28 5.58 -2.50
C ALA A 23 6.01 4.35 -3.04
N GLU A 24 7.33 4.41 -3.08
CA GLU A 24 8.17 3.32 -3.58
C GLU A 24 9.07 2.80 -2.46
N LYS A 25 9.25 1.49 -2.41
CA LYS A 25 10.22 0.87 -1.51
C LYS A 25 10.89 -0.31 -2.21
N LEU A 26 12.21 -0.32 -2.20
CA LEU A 26 12.99 -1.49 -2.59
C LEU A 26 12.82 -2.55 -1.49
N MET A 27 12.42 -3.76 -1.88
CA MET A 27 12.22 -4.88 -0.96
C MET A 27 12.83 -6.15 -1.53
N ASP A 28 13.38 -7.00 -0.67
CA ASP A 28 13.53 -8.43 -0.97
C ASP A 28 12.22 -9.21 -0.69
N LEU A 29 12.22 -10.50 -1.00
CA LEU A 29 11.03 -11.34 -0.84
C LEU A 29 10.65 -11.56 0.64
N ASP A 30 11.62 -11.62 1.55
CA ASP A 30 11.38 -11.83 2.97
C ASP A 30 10.78 -10.57 3.62
N GLU A 31 11.26 -9.39 3.23
CA GLU A 31 10.65 -8.11 3.58
C GLU A 31 9.22 -8.00 3.05
N TYR A 32 8.97 -8.46 1.81
CA TYR A 32 7.63 -8.47 1.24
C TYR A 32 6.69 -9.41 2.00
N PHE A 33 7.13 -10.61 2.38
CA PHE A 33 6.34 -11.50 3.23
C PHE A 33 6.11 -10.91 4.62
N THR A 34 7.09 -10.23 5.19
CA THR A 34 6.93 -9.52 6.46
C THR A 34 5.84 -8.45 6.36
N TYR A 35 5.82 -7.70 5.26
CA TYR A 35 4.75 -6.76 4.96
C TYR A 35 3.38 -7.45 4.82
N LEU A 36 3.26 -8.54 4.06
CA LEU A 36 1.99 -9.29 3.93
C LEU A 36 1.48 -9.81 5.29
N ARG A 37 2.38 -10.30 6.14
CA ARG A 37 2.03 -10.77 7.49
C ARG A 37 1.51 -9.64 8.37
N SER A 38 1.90 -8.39 8.15
CA SER A 38 1.39 -7.24 8.90
C SER A 38 -0.07 -6.88 8.56
N TRP A 39 -0.64 -7.41 7.48
CA TRP A 39 -2.00 -7.04 7.06
C TRP A 39 -3.05 -7.49 8.07
N SER A 40 -4.00 -6.61 8.38
CA SER A 40 -5.12 -6.94 9.28
C SER A 40 -5.92 -8.15 8.81
N ALA A 41 -6.08 -8.32 7.49
CA ALA A 41 -6.73 -9.49 6.90
C ALA A 41 -5.93 -10.79 7.15
N TYR A 42 -4.60 -10.73 7.03
CA TYR A 42 -3.73 -11.87 7.32
C TYR A 42 -3.83 -12.26 8.80
N GLN A 43 -3.72 -11.29 9.70
CA GLN A 43 -3.87 -11.51 11.14
C GLN A 43 -5.25 -12.08 11.50
N THR A 44 -6.31 -11.57 10.88
CA THR A 44 -7.68 -12.08 11.08
C THR A 44 -7.83 -13.53 10.61
N ALA A 45 -7.25 -13.87 9.45
CA ALA A 45 -7.27 -15.25 8.95
C ALA A 45 -6.53 -16.19 9.91
N LYS A 46 -5.36 -15.77 10.40
CA LYS A 46 -4.57 -16.53 11.37
C LYS A 46 -5.31 -16.77 12.68
N ILE A 47 -6.01 -15.76 13.22
CA ILE A 47 -6.87 -15.89 14.42
C ILE A 47 -7.98 -16.93 14.19
N LYS A 48 -8.50 -17.03 12.97
CA LYS A 48 -9.49 -18.04 12.56
C LYS A 48 -8.87 -19.40 12.22
N GLY A 49 -7.58 -19.61 12.49
CA GLY A 49 -6.87 -20.86 12.23
C GLY A 49 -6.50 -21.09 10.75
N VAL A 50 -6.54 -20.04 9.92
CA VAL A 50 -6.20 -20.13 8.49
C VAL A 50 -4.84 -19.50 8.25
N GLU A 51 -3.86 -20.31 7.83
CA GLU A 51 -2.58 -19.83 7.31
C GLU A 51 -2.72 -19.51 5.81
N LEU A 52 -2.46 -18.24 5.45
CA LEU A 52 -2.58 -17.77 4.06
C LEU A 52 -1.26 -17.94 3.28
N LEU A 53 -0.11 -17.84 3.94
CA LEU A 53 1.21 -18.06 3.37
C LEU A 53 1.64 -19.50 3.63
N ARG A 54 0.89 -20.44 3.05
CA ARG A 54 1.23 -21.87 3.04
C ARG A 54 2.44 -22.13 2.15
N ASP A 55 3.07 -23.29 2.31
CA ASP A 55 4.27 -23.67 1.55
C ASP A 55 4.06 -23.60 0.02
N ASP A 56 2.91 -24.05 -0.49
CA ASP A 56 2.56 -23.97 -1.92
C ASP A 56 2.51 -22.53 -2.44
N MET A 57 1.96 -21.62 -1.63
CA MET A 57 1.91 -20.19 -1.95
C MET A 57 3.30 -19.57 -1.89
N ILE A 58 4.11 -19.89 -0.88
CA ILE A 58 5.47 -19.37 -0.71
C ILE A 58 6.35 -19.78 -1.91
N GLU A 59 6.30 -21.05 -2.34
CA GLU A 59 7.06 -21.51 -3.50
C GLU A 59 6.60 -20.85 -4.81
N SER A 60 5.30 -20.57 -4.94
CA SER A 60 4.77 -19.80 -6.08
C SER A 60 5.30 -18.37 -6.08
N PHE A 61 5.35 -17.71 -4.92
CA PHE A 61 5.96 -16.39 -4.76
C PHE A 61 7.45 -16.40 -5.10
N LYS A 62 8.24 -17.34 -4.59
CA LYS A 62 9.68 -17.46 -4.89
C LYS A 62 9.94 -17.57 -6.40
N ARG A 63 9.14 -18.37 -7.10
CA ARG A 63 9.26 -18.55 -8.55
C ARG A 63 8.97 -17.25 -9.31
N ALA A 64 7.87 -16.58 -8.98
CA ALA A 64 7.48 -15.34 -9.64
C ALA A 64 8.43 -14.18 -9.30
N TRP A 65 8.92 -14.12 -8.07
CA TRP A 65 9.80 -13.04 -7.62
C TRP A 65 11.15 -13.07 -8.34
N ASN A 66 11.71 -14.28 -8.57
CA ASN A 66 13.03 -14.45 -9.17
C ASN A 66 13.01 -14.65 -10.70
N GLU A 67 11.87 -14.43 -11.38
CA GLU A 67 11.72 -14.69 -12.83
C GLU A 67 12.72 -13.89 -13.69
N ASP A 68 13.08 -12.68 -13.26
CA ASP A 68 14.00 -11.76 -13.94
C ASP A 68 15.44 -11.81 -13.38
N ALA A 69 15.77 -12.83 -12.56
CA ALA A 69 17.04 -12.99 -11.86
C ALA A 69 17.44 -11.83 -10.91
N HIS A 70 16.48 -11.00 -10.49
CA HIS A 70 16.69 -9.96 -9.47
C HIS A 70 15.94 -10.30 -8.19
N ASP A 71 16.67 -10.38 -7.07
CA ASP A 71 16.17 -10.70 -5.74
C ASP A 71 15.46 -9.52 -5.04
N GLN A 72 15.68 -8.30 -5.52
CA GLN A 72 15.03 -7.09 -5.03
C GLN A 72 14.04 -6.49 -6.04
N LYS A 73 12.91 -5.97 -5.54
CA LYS A 73 11.87 -5.31 -6.34
C LYS A 73 11.52 -3.94 -5.78
N VAL A 74 11.27 -2.98 -6.68
CA VAL A 74 10.65 -1.71 -6.30
C VAL A 74 9.14 -1.91 -6.17
N VAL A 75 8.68 -2.10 -4.94
CA VAL A 75 7.26 -2.22 -4.62
C VAL A 75 6.63 -0.82 -4.60
N LYS A 76 5.55 -0.65 -5.36
CA LYS A 76 4.87 0.64 -5.55
C LYS A 76 3.50 0.64 -4.88
N PHE A 77 3.28 1.61 -3.99
CA PHE A 77 2.04 1.80 -3.27
C PHE A 77 1.34 3.07 -3.78
N PRO A 78 0.14 2.98 -4.38
CA PRO A 78 -0.61 4.17 -4.73
C PRO A 78 -1.10 4.86 -3.45
N VAL A 79 -0.80 6.15 -3.32
CA VAL A 79 -1.24 6.98 -2.18
C VAL A 79 -2.18 8.06 -2.70
N TYR A 80 -3.35 8.17 -2.08
CA TYR A 80 -4.35 9.17 -2.41
C TYR A 80 -4.52 10.12 -1.24
N LEU A 81 -4.19 11.40 -1.45
CA LEU A 81 -4.23 12.41 -0.40
C LEU A 81 -5.27 13.48 -0.69
N TRP A 82 -6.04 13.86 0.31
CA TRP A 82 -6.81 15.10 0.29
C TRP A 82 -5.97 16.18 0.96
N ILE A 83 -5.73 17.27 0.24
CA ILE A 83 -4.83 18.34 0.66
C ILE A 83 -5.53 19.66 0.43
N GLY A 84 -5.53 20.51 1.43
CA GLY A 84 -6.07 21.86 1.32
C GLY A 84 -5.44 22.78 2.35
N LYS A 85 -5.60 24.08 2.13
CA LYS A 85 -5.18 25.12 3.07
C LYS A 85 -6.35 25.50 3.98
N VAL A 86 -6.04 25.93 5.21
CA VAL A 86 -7.04 26.54 6.10
C VAL A 86 -7.51 27.84 5.44
N GLY A 87 -8.82 27.99 5.24
CA GLY A 87 -9.39 29.25 4.76
C GLY A 87 -9.23 30.34 5.82
N ASN A 88 -9.00 31.59 5.41
CA ASN A 88 -9.02 32.71 6.33
C ASN A 88 -10.49 32.94 6.75
N ALA A 89 -10.82 32.65 8.02
CA ALA A 89 -12.11 32.98 8.61
C ALA A 89 -12.36 34.49 8.64
#